data_AF-A0A9X2BM48-F1
#
_entry.id   AF-A0A9X2BM48-F1
#
_cell.length_a   1.000
_cell.length_b   1.000
_cell.length_c   1.000
_cell.angle_alpha   90.00
_cell.angle_beta   90.00
_cell.angle_gamma   90.00
#
_symmetry.space_group_name_H-M   'P 1'
#
loop_
_entity.id
_entity.type
_entity.pdbx_description
1 polymer ?
#
loop_
_entity_poly.entity_id
_entity_poly.type
_entity_poly.pdbx_seq_one_letter_code
_entity_poly.pdbx_strand_id
1 'polypeptide(L)'
;MKLLTKTSRYYILYTIPVILFSSLFIYFFLLNEIGESNQSLLLTRVKVIENHLAKGNSSVLTVFEANNEVYVQEIDKNKIIPQTVKDTLMYSDIDKEYISNKMIEVNKIINGKNYHIKVWKSNIELDELMEVVFVV
;
A
#
# COMPACT_ATOMS: atom_id res chain seq x y z
N MET A 1 52.02 -19.10 -8.00
CA MET A 1 50.90 -18.12 -8.07
C MET A 1 49.73 -18.50 -8.98
N LYS A 2 49.76 -19.58 -9.79
CA LYS A 2 48.63 -19.97 -10.67
C LYS A 2 47.43 -20.64 -9.95
N LEU A 3 47.65 -21.26 -8.78
CA LEU A 3 46.57 -21.87 -8.00
C LEU A 3 45.64 -20.81 -7.40
N LEU A 4 46.19 -19.77 -6.76
CA LEU A 4 45.41 -18.67 -6.15
C LEU A 4 44.48 -17.98 -7.14
N THR A 5 44.94 -17.74 -8.37
CA THR A 5 44.11 -17.12 -9.43
C THR A 5 43.00 -18.04 -9.93
N LYS A 6 43.23 -19.36 -10.01
CA LYS A 6 42.18 -20.33 -10.37
C LYS A 6 41.14 -20.44 -9.26
N THR A 7 41.57 -20.58 -8.01
CA THR A 7 40.65 -20.70 -6.86
C THR A 7 39.81 -19.43 -6.68
N SER A 8 40.43 -18.24 -6.78
CA SER A 8 39.71 -16.95 -6.72
C SER A 8 38.66 -16.82 -7.83
N ARG A 9 38.94 -17.28 -9.05
CA ARG A 9 37.97 -17.27 -10.17
C ARG A 9 36.76 -18.15 -9.89
N TYR A 10 36.95 -19.33 -9.30
CA TYR A 10 35.83 -20.20 -8.92
C TYR A 10 35.01 -19.60 -7.78
N TYR A 11 35.64 -19.00 -6.77
CA TYR A 11 34.91 -18.29 -5.72
C TYR A 11 34.01 -17.19 -6.30
N ILE A 12 34.53 -16.34 -7.19
CA ILE A 12 33.73 -15.29 -7.85
C ILE A 12 32.58 -15.91 -8.66
N LEU A 13 32.85 -16.99 -9.41
CA LEU A 13 31.84 -17.67 -10.23
C LEU A 13 30.69 -18.27 -9.40
N TYR A 14 30.95 -18.72 -8.17
CA TYR A 14 29.90 -19.24 -7.28
C TYR A 14 29.24 -18.15 -6.44
N THR A 15 29.98 -17.10 -6.04
CA THR A 15 29.45 -16.00 -5.24
C THR A 15 28.46 -15.15 -6.03
N ILE A 16 28.72 -14.84 -7.30
CA ILE A 16 27.83 -14.00 -8.12
C ILE A 16 26.41 -14.61 -8.24
N PRO A 17 26.22 -15.89 -8.63
CA PRO A 17 24.91 -16.50 -8.67
C PRO A 17 24.22 -16.52 -7.32
N VAL A 18 24.95 -16.85 -6.24
CA VAL A 18 24.38 -16.87 -4.89
C VAL A 18 23.82 -15.50 -4.51
N ILE A 19 24.60 -14.43 -4.74
CA ILE A 19 24.13 -13.06 -4.47
C ILE A 19 22.91 -12.71 -5.32
N LEU A 20 22.92 -13.04 -6.62
CA LEU A 20 21.79 -12.78 -7.51
C LEU A 20 20.51 -13.51 -7.05
N PHE A 21 20.62 -14.78 -6.68
CA PHE A 21 19.48 -15.54 -6.17
C PHE A 21 18.96 -14.99 -4.85
N SER A 22 19.85 -14.62 -3.93
CA SER A 22 19.47 -14.01 -2.66
C SER A 22 18.78 -12.66 -2.86
N SER A 23 19.31 -11.82 -3.75
CA SER A 23 18.73 -10.52 -4.08
C SER A 23 17.33 -10.67 -4.68
N LEU A 24 17.16 -11.55 -5.67
CA LEU A 24 15.85 -11.86 -6.26
C LEU A 24 14.86 -12.38 -5.23
N PHE A 25 15.30 -13.29 -4.36
CA PHE A 25 14.44 -13.84 -3.31
C PHE A 25 13.96 -12.75 -2.34
N ILE A 26 14.86 -11.89 -1.87
CA ILE A 26 14.54 -10.78 -0.97
C ILE A 26 13.58 -9.80 -1.67
N TYR A 27 13.82 -9.49 -2.94
CA TYR A 27 12.95 -8.62 -3.74
C TYR A 27 11.50 -9.12 -3.76
N PHE A 28 11.29 -10.39 -4.11
CA PHE A 28 9.93 -10.95 -4.17
C PHE A 28 9.29 -11.07 -2.78
N PHE A 29 10.08 -11.39 -1.75
CA PHE A 29 9.61 -11.45 -0.38
C PHE A 29 9.08 -10.08 0.10
N LEU A 30 9.86 -9.01 -0.12
CA LEU A 30 9.46 -7.65 0.25
C LEU A 30 8.21 -7.20 -0.51
N LEU A 31 8.14 -7.49 -1.82
CA LEU A 31 6.98 -7.14 -2.64
C LEU A 31 5.68 -7.76 -2.09
N ASN A 32 5.74 -9.02 -1.63
CA ASN A 32 4.58 -9.72 -1.07
C ASN A 32 4.19 -9.17 0.30
N GLU A 33 5.15 -9.07 1.24
CA GLU A 33 4.90 -8.60 2.60
C GLU A 33 4.34 -7.17 2.61
N ILE A 34 4.89 -6.27 1.80
CA ILE A 34 4.42 -4.88 1.73
C ILE A 34 3.03 -4.82 1.07
N GLY A 35 2.79 -5.63 0.04
CA GLY A 35 1.49 -5.72 -0.62
C GLY A 35 0.36 -6.16 0.33
N GLU A 36 0.60 -7.22 1.11
CA GLU A 36 -0.36 -7.72 2.11
C GLU A 36 -0.54 -6.73 3.26
N SER A 37 0.56 -6.16 3.76
CA SER A 37 0.54 -5.14 4.82
C SER A 37 -0.33 -3.94 4.42
N ASN A 38 -0.15 -3.41 3.20
CA ASN A 38 -0.93 -2.27 2.72
C ASN A 38 -2.44 -2.56 2.66
N GLN A 39 -2.83 -3.75 2.22
CA GLN A 39 -4.24 -4.15 2.20
C GLN A 39 -4.82 -4.27 3.61
N SER A 40 -4.06 -4.86 4.54
CA SER A 40 -4.48 -5.00 5.94
C SER A 40 -4.67 -3.64 6.63
N LEU A 41 -3.80 -2.67 6.30
CA LEU A 41 -3.86 -1.32 6.83
C LEU A 41 -5.10 -0.58 6.32
N LEU A 42 -5.39 -0.68 5.02
CA LEU A 42 -6.60 -0.11 4.41
C LEU A 42 -7.88 -0.64 5.06
N LEU A 43 -7.96 -1.96 5.28
CA LEU A 43 -9.10 -2.58 5.97
C LEU A 43 -9.22 -2.11 7.42
N THR A 44 -8.10 -1.94 8.11
CA THR A 44 -8.07 -1.43 9.49
C THR A 44 -8.57 0.00 9.55
N ARG A 45 -8.17 0.86 8.60
CA ARG A 45 -8.67 2.24 8.49
C ARG A 45 -10.18 2.27 8.25
N VAL A 46 -10.71 1.42 7.37
CA VAL A 46 -12.17 1.28 7.17
C VAL A 46 -12.87 0.94 8.49
N LYS A 47 -12.36 -0.01 9.28
CA LYS A 47 -12.94 -0.36 10.59
C LYS A 47 -12.89 0.81 11.58
N VAL A 48 -11.82 1.58 11.58
CA VAL A 48 -11.70 2.78 12.44
C VAL A 48 -12.77 3.81 12.05
N ILE A 49 -12.97 4.06 10.76
CA ILE A 49 -14.01 4.97 10.25
C ILE A 49 -15.41 4.45 10.63
N GLU A 50 -15.67 3.16 10.43
CA GLU A 50 -16.94 2.51 10.77
C GLU A 50 -17.28 2.72 12.26
N ASN A 51 -16.29 2.53 13.14
CA ASN A 51 -16.43 2.76 14.58
C ASN A 51 -16.67 4.24 14.94
N HIS A 52 -16.05 5.18 14.23
CA HIS A 52 -16.24 6.62 14.49
C HIS A 52 -17.61 7.11 14.04
N LEU A 53 -18.06 6.65 12.87
CA LEU A 53 -19.41 6.90 12.36
C LEU A 53 -20.48 6.31 13.29
N ALA A 54 -20.23 5.11 13.84
CA ALA A 54 -21.15 4.49 14.81
C ALA A 54 -21.25 5.29 16.12
N LYS A 55 -20.14 5.87 16.59
CA LYS A 55 -20.06 6.68 17.82
C LYS A 55 -20.46 8.14 17.64
N GLY A 56 -20.73 8.60 16.41
CA GLY A 56 -21.12 9.98 16.11
C GLY A 56 -20.00 11.02 16.30
N ASN A 57 -18.74 10.61 16.24
CA ASN A 57 -17.60 11.51 16.41
C ASN A 57 -17.06 11.97 15.05
N SER A 58 -17.39 13.19 14.64
CA SER A 58 -17.03 13.75 13.32
C SER A 58 -15.59 14.27 13.23
N SER A 59 -14.95 14.62 14.36
CA SER A 59 -13.65 15.32 14.35
C SER A 59 -12.53 14.52 13.68
N VAL A 60 -12.52 13.20 13.85
CA VAL A 60 -11.51 12.31 13.25
C VAL A 60 -11.75 12.16 11.74
N LEU A 61 -13.01 12.14 11.32
CA LEU A 61 -13.36 12.06 9.91
C LEU A 61 -12.92 13.31 9.16
N THR A 62 -13.08 14.48 9.77
CA THR A 62 -12.64 15.76 9.20
C THR A 62 -11.13 15.81 8.96
N VAL A 63 -10.32 15.21 9.83
CA VAL A 63 -8.85 15.16 9.65
C VAL A 63 -8.48 14.27 8.46
N PHE A 64 -9.13 13.10 8.33
CA PHE A 64 -8.86 12.22 7.19
C PHE A 64 -9.37 12.75 5.86
N GLU A 65 -10.50 13.46 5.87
CA GLU A 65 -11.03 14.18 4.70
C GLU A 65 -10.12 15.33 4.29
N ALA A 66 -9.58 16.09 5.25
CA ALA A 66 -8.65 17.19 4.98
C ALA A 66 -7.34 16.72 4.33
N ASN A 67 -6.89 15.50 4.65
CA ASN A 67 -5.71 14.90 4.05
C ASN A 67 -6.00 14.17 2.72
N ASN A 68 -7.23 14.24 2.18
CA ASN A 68 -7.67 13.48 1.00
C ASN A 68 -7.45 11.96 1.10
N GLU A 69 -7.34 11.43 2.32
CA GLU A 69 -7.10 10.01 2.56
C GLU A 69 -8.39 9.21 2.65
N VAL A 70 -9.51 9.88 2.89
CA VAL A 70 -10.81 9.26 3.12
C VAL A 70 -11.92 10.08 2.47
N TYR A 71 -12.89 9.38 1.87
CA TYR A 71 -14.13 9.95 1.38
C TYR A 71 -15.29 9.15 1.95
N VAL A 72 -16.20 9.81 2.65
CA VAL A 72 -17.41 9.21 3.18
C VAL A 72 -18.64 9.94 2.67
N GLN A 73 -19.58 9.20 2.09
CA GLN A 73 -20.84 9.76 1.63
C GLN A 73 -22.00 8.86 2.03
N GLU A 74 -23.07 9.43 2.58
CA GLU A 74 -24.34 8.72 2.78
C GLU A 74 -24.98 8.45 1.41
N ILE A 75 -25.32 7.19 1.14
CA ILE A 75 -25.94 6.75 -0.11
C ILE A 75 -27.31 6.13 0.15
N ASP A 76 -28.13 6.06 -0.89
CA ASP A 76 -29.44 5.41 -0.82
C ASP A 76 -29.31 3.93 -0.43
N LYS A 77 -30.28 3.44 0.34
CA LYS A 77 -30.34 2.06 0.85
C LYS A 77 -30.34 1.02 -0.27
N ASN A 78 -30.84 1.39 -1.44
CA ASN A 78 -30.95 0.51 -2.60
C ASN A 78 -29.66 0.46 -3.45
N LYS A 79 -28.66 1.30 -3.17
CA LYS A 79 -27.37 1.27 -3.90
C LYS A 79 -26.40 0.32 -3.19
N ILE A 80 -26.07 -0.78 -3.86
CA ILE A 80 -25.04 -1.73 -3.44
C ILE A 80 -23.83 -1.56 -4.38
N ILE A 81 -22.73 -1.05 -3.83
CA ILE A 81 -21.43 -0.96 -4.49
C ILE A 81 -20.60 -2.12 -3.92
N PRO A 82 -20.08 -3.02 -4.76
CA PRO A 82 -19.27 -4.14 -4.28
C PRO A 82 -17.97 -3.61 -3.66
N GLN A 83 -17.49 -4.34 -2.65
CA GLN A 83 -16.17 -4.06 -2.09
C GLN A 83 -15.12 -4.29 -3.17
N THR A 84 -14.33 -3.26 -3.48
CA THR A 84 -13.26 -3.36 -4.48
C THR A 84 -11.98 -2.74 -3.94
N VAL A 85 -10.85 -3.38 -4.26
CA VAL A 85 -9.52 -2.83 -4.05
C VAL A 85 -8.94 -2.57 -5.43
N LYS A 86 -8.45 -1.36 -5.66
CA LYS A 86 -7.88 -0.97 -6.94
C LYS A 86 -6.70 -0.04 -6.75
N ASP A 87 -5.74 -0.13 -7.66
CA ASP A 87 -4.63 0.81 -7.74
C ASP A 87 -5.05 2.04 -8.56
N THR A 88 -4.59 3.21 -8.15
CA THR A 88 -4.92 4.51 -8.77
C THR A 88 -3.71 5.44 -8.70
N LEU A 89 -3.61 6.36 -9.65
CA LEU A 89 -2.64 7.46 -9.60
C LEU A 89 -3.34 8.71 -9.11
N MET A 90 -2.77 9.37 -8.10
CA MET A 90 -3.27 10.65 -7.59
C MET A 90 -2.15 11.69 -7.65
N TYR A 91 -2.49 12.90 -8.10
CA TYR A 91 -1.54 14.01 -8.09
C TYR A 91 -1.34 14.50 -6.66
N SER A 92 -0.09 14.57 -6.22
CA SER A 92 0.29 15.15 -4.93
C SER A 92 0.64 16.61 -5.11
N ASP A 93 -0.08 17.49 -4.42
CA ASP A 93 0.25 18.91 -4.40
C ASP A 93 1.54 19.21 -3.61
N ILE A 94 1.98 18.29 -2.76
CA ILE A 94 3.19 18.40 -1.93
C ILE A 94 4.41 18.08 -2.79
N ASP A 95 4.41 16.92 -3.44
CA ASP A 95 5.55 16.40 -4.21
C ASP A 95 5.54 16.87 -5.67
N LYS A 96 4.44 17.51 -6.11
CA LYS A 96 4.22 18.00 -7.48
C LYS A 96 4.26 16.93 -8.56
N GLU A 97 3.97 15.68 -8.20
CA GLU A 97 3.99 14.53 -9.09
C GLU A 97 2.80 13.57 -8.88
N TYR A 98 2.64 12.62 -9.80
CA TYR A 98 1.62 11.58 -9.68
C TYR A 98 2.16 10.42 -8.85
N ILE A 99 1.49 10.15 -7.73
CA ILE A 99 1.86 9.09 -6.79
C ILE A 99 0.94 7.88 -6.96
N SER A 100 1.55 6.69 -6.96
CA SER A 100 0.84 5.42 -6.91
C SER A 100 0.12 5.27 -5.57
N ASN A 101 -1.19 5.04 -5.63
CA ASN A 101 -2.04 4.87 -4.47
C ASN A 101 -2.85 3.59 -4.60
N LYS A 102 -3.02 2.88 -3.49
CA LYS A 102 -4.01 1.79 -3.40
C LYS A 102 -5.27 2.31 -2.74
N MET A 103 -6.41 2.02 -3.34
CA MET A 103 -7.72 2.47 -2.88
C MET A 103 -8.60 1.27 -2.54
N ILE A 104 -9.30 1.35 -1.42
CA ILE A 104 -10.41 0.44 -1.09
C ILE A 104 -11.74 1.19 -1.11
N GLU A 105 -12.73 0.59 -1.76
CA GLU A 105 -14.11 1.08 -1.86
C GLU A 105 -15.02 0.10 -1.13
N VAL A 106 -15.78 0.55 -0.13
CA VAL A 106 -16.65 -0.31 0.70
C VAL A 106 -17.97 0.39 0.96
N ASN A 107 -19.06 -0.37 0.88
CA ASN A 107 -20.35 0.05 1.42
C ASN A 107 -20.60 -0.58 2.78
N LYS A 108 -20.94 0.25 3.77
CA LYS A 108 -21.26 -0.19 5.13
C LYS A 108 -22.57 0.40 5.63
N ILE A 109 -23.35 -0.43 6.32
CA ILE A 109 -24.58 0.01 6.98
C ILE A 109 -24.23 0.34 8.43
N ILE A 110 -24.36 1.61 8.80
CA ILE A 110 -24.02 2.10 10.14
C ILE A 110 -25.23 2.86 10.67
N ASN A 111 -25.75 2.48 11.84
CA ASN A 111 -26.92 3.10 12.45
C ASN A 111 -28.15 3.19 11.52
N GLY A 112 -28.34 2.19 10.65
CA GLY A 112 -29.47 2.13 9.70
C GLY A 112 -29.34 3.01 8.45
N LYS A 113 -28.19 3.66 8.26
CA LYS A 113 -27.83 4.44 7.07
C LYS A 113 -26.72 3.74 6.28
N ASN A 114 -26.79 3.81 4.94
CA ASN A 114 -25.73 3.27 4.10
C ASN A 114 -24.68 4.35 3.85
N TYR A 115 -23.43 3.99 4.10
CA TYR A 115 -22.27 4.83 3.81
C TYR A 115 -21.43 4.18 2.74
N HIS A 116 -21.02 5.01 1.78
CA HIS A 116 -20.00 4.71 0.82
C HIS A 116 -18.68 5.28 1.33
N ILE A 117 -17.72 4.40 1.58
CA ILE A 117 -16.42 4.73 2.17
C ILE A 117 -15.34 4.40 1.14
N LYS A 118 -14.53 5.39 0.81
CA LYS A 118 -13.28 5.20 0.07
C LYS A 118 -12.11 5.58 0.96
N VAL A 119 -11.08 4.75 0.95
CA VAL A 119 -9.84 5.02 1.67
C VAL A 119 -8.68 4.84 0.70
N TRP A 120 -7.78 5.81 0.71
CA TRP A 120 -6.54 5.79 -0.08
C TRP A 120 -5.34 5.59 0.83
N LYS A 121 -4.32 4.88 0.33
CA LYS A 121 -2.98 4.85 0.89
C LYS A 121 -1.96 5.00 -0.24
N SER A 122 -1.02 5.92 -0.03
CA SER A 122 0.14 6.10 -0.89
C SER A 122 1.08 4.89 -0.79
N ASN A 123 1.61 4.49 -1.94
CA ASN A 123 2.68 3.50 -2.07
C ASN A 123 4.08 4.15 -2.12
N ILE A 124 4.21 5.45 -1.83
CA ILE A 124 5.50 6.16 -1.90
C ILE A 124 6.59 5.49 -1.06
N GLU A 125 6.26 5.00 0.14
CA GLU A 125 7.20 4.25 1.00
C GLU A 125 7.74 3.00 0.31
N LEU A 126 6.88 2.30 -0.45
CA LEU A 126 7.31 1.14 -1.23
C LEU A 126 8.16 1.59 -2.41
N ASP A 127 7.73 2.61 -3.15
CA ASP A 127 8.43 3.10 -4.34
C ASP A 127 9.85 3.57 -3.98
N GLU A 128 10.01 4.32 -2.88
CA GLU A 128 11.31 4.74 -2.33
C GLU A 128 12.18 3.54 -1.90
N LEU A 129 11.61 2.57 -1.18
CA LEU A 129 12.34 1.37 -0.78
C LEU A 129 12.82 0.57 -1.99
N MET A 130 11.98 0.45 -3.03
CA MET A 130 12.32 -0.25 -4.25
C MET A 130 13.38 0.50 -5.06
N GLU A 131 13.33 1.83 -5.10
CA GLU A 131 14.37 2.64 -5.73
C GLU A 131 15.74 2.40 -5.10
N VAL A 132 15.82 2.36 -3.76
CA VAL A 132 17.06 2.02 -3.05
C VAL A 132 17.57 0.64 -3.43
N VAL A 133 16.67 -0.36 -3.54
CA VAL A 133 17.03 -1.72 -3.96
C VAL A 133 17.51 -1.78 -5.41
N PHE A 134 16.97 -0.92 -6.30
CA PHE A 134 17.36 -0.89 -7.71
C PHE A 134 18.67 -0.13 -7.99
N VAL A 135 19.00 0.87 -7.18
CA VAL A 135 20.21 1.69 -7.36
C VAL A 135 21.47 0.99 -6.84
N VAL A 136 21.33 0.02 -5.94
CA VAL A 136 22.43 -0.80 -5.36
C VAL A 136 22.72 -2.03 -6.22
#